data_AF-A0A126Z208-F1
#
_entry.id   AF-A0A126Z208-F1
#
_cell.length_a   1.000
_cell.length_b   1.000
_cell.length_c   1.000
_cell.angle_alpha   90.00
_cell.angle_beta   90.00
_cell.angle_gamma   90.00
#
_symmetry.space_group_name_H-M   'P 1'
#
loop_
_entity.id
_entity.type
_entity.pdbx_description
1 polymer ?
#
loop_
_entity_poly.entity_id
_entity_poly.type
_entity_poly.pdbx_seq_one_letter_code
_entity_poly.pdbx_strand_id
1 'polypeptide(L)'
;MDSDASRAARREAQTRTDNALVRSFWEEHGLSVAALAETGARKFDVIDRFRLLFPAIDPVVVATALDASQVVFSKQDEAHHFPESALRLGVHYLVGVHLRIEGDPGAALVGLELDDLRALEGVLLPRGFSVEEIANILAVAAAVQEQARGQRLTLTKNKYMELRKPFVTRPRGEVAHPWPADAQTVMKRLGQGYWDDAMTSAGLGTSGRGRARGLLLFSEEDYRDAVAHFIQDRNSVNASTGSAHYEPWREREMQGNRSRPSLPAIRNKFETWQAAIRAATTAPQLRAKASQRNAPPAITFLHAARVDQRQALQEFESAEGISESDAAVRSLLTSYAQTFEIDRRSWMRSMILADPAAGLRRAALPKGALRRAHDELVGNAADPLAVIDDTYLDRLLSSGLGNVDGWLSQDVETELAPLNELTTMYELLRAARNYLIHVSDHSVERLRAALVDHAAVDSSYRFTRTVTPTTFIRWMAASDGARLREVVEVIPKAWSLMAIAEGVLFAEQSS
;
A
#
# COMPACT_ATOMS: atom_id res chain seq x y z
N MET A 1 -4.60 -37.99 -39.25
CA MET A 1 -3.95 -38.51 -38.01
C MET A 1 -2.63 -37.77 -37.86
N ASP A 2 -2.65 -36.49 -37.52
CA ASP A 2 -2.76 -35.87 -36.18
C ASP A 2 -1.38 -35.48 -35.62
N SER A 3 -0.83 -34.41 -36.23
CA SER A 3 0.44 -33.77 -35.89
C SER A 3 0.38 -33.04 -34.54
N ASP A 4 -0.82 -32.57 -34.17
CA ASP A 4 -1.02 -31.75 -32.98
C ASP A 4 -1.11 -32.59 -31.71
N ALA A 5 -1.71 -33.78 -31.79
CA ALA A 5 -1.62 -34.77 -30.72
C ALA A 5 -0.17 -35.20 -30.43
N SER A 6 0.67 -35.36 -31.47
CA SER A 6 2.08 -35.73 -31.30
C SER A 6 2.91 -34.60 -30.67
N ARG A 7 2.63 -33.34 -31.02
CA ARG A 7 3.28 -32.16 -30.41
C ARG A 7 2.85 -31.94 -28.96
N ALA A 8 1.58 -32.13 -28.65
CA ALA A 8 1.06 -32.04 -27.29
C ALA A 8 1.68 -33.11 -26.38
N ALA A 9 1.73 -34.38 -26.84
CA ALA A 9 2.33 -35.48 -26.11
C ALA A 9 3.84 -35.27 -25.84
N ARG A 10 4.58 -34.69 -26.80
CA ARG A 10 6.00 -34.34 -26.61
C ARG A 10 6.21 -33.23 -25.59
N ARG A 11 5.37 -32.19 -25.60
CA ARG A 11 5.43 -31.11 -24.59
C ARG A 11 5.13 -31.64 -23.20
N GLU A 12 4.11 -32.48 -23.07
CA GLU A 12 3.72 -33.05 -21.79
C GLU A 12 4.80 -34.01 -21.24
N ALA A 13 5.42 -34.81 -22.10
CA ALA A 13 6.56 -35.65 -21.72
C ALA A 13 7.76 -34.81 -21.28
N GLN A 14 8.08 -33.73 -22.00
CA GLN A 14 9.16 -32.81 -21.64
C GLN A 14 8.91 -32.14 -20.27
N THR A 15 7.70 -31.61 -20.05
CA THR A 15 7.33 -30.98 -18.77
C THR A 15 7.39 -31.98 -17.61
N ARG A 16 7.04 -33.25 -17.81
CA ARG A 16 7.18 -34.28 -16.77
C ARG A 16 8.64 -34.55 -16.43
N THR A 17 9.52 -34.63 -17.42
CA THR A 17 10.96 -34.81 -17.23
C THR A 17 11.59 -33.62 -16.52
N ASP A 18 11.27 -32.39 -16.94
CA ASP A 18 11.78 -31.16 -16.35
C ASP A 18 11.34 -31.02 -14.87
N ASN A 19 10.08 -31.36 -14.57
CA ASN A 19 9.57 -31.36 -13.19
C ASN A 19 10.23 -32.43 -12.30
N ALA A 20 10.60 -33.58 -12.87
CA ALA A 20 11.30 -34.64 -12.14
C ALA A 20 12.74 -34.22 -11.79
N LEU A 21 13.45 -33.58 -12.73
CA LEU A 21 14.81 -33.06 -12.52
C LEU A 21 14.84 -31.93 -11.48
N VAL A 22 13.88 -31.00 -11.54
CA VAL A 22 13.75 -29.93 -10.54
C VAL A 22 13.47 -30.49 -9.15
N ARG A 23 12.62 -31.53 -9.05
CA ARG A 23 12.33 -32.19 -7.76
C ARG A 23 13.57 -32.87 -7.18
N SER A 24 14.28 -33.64 -8.00
CA SER A 24 15.53 -34.32 -7.60
C SER A 24 16.60 -33.31 -7.14
N PHE A 25 16.74 -32.18 -7.84
CA PHE A 25 17.64 -31.10 -7.44
C PHE A 25 17.30 -30.55 -6.05
N TRP A 26 16.02 -30.33 -5.75
CA TRP A 26 15.60 -29.82 -4.44
C TRP A 26 15.74 -30.83 -3.31
N GLU A 27 15.50 -32.11 -3.57
CA GLU A 27 15.71 -33.19 -2.59
C GLU A 27 17.19 -33.28 -2.19
N GLU A 28 18.11 -33.13 -3.14
CA GLU A 28 19.54 -33.30 -2.90
C GLU A 28 20.24 -32.02 -2.40
N HIS A 29 19.83 -30.84 -2.88
CA HIS A 29 20.58 -29.60 -2.69
C HIS A 29 19.80 -28.47 -2.00
N GLY A 30 18.51 -28.69 -1.68
CA GLY A 30 17.64 -27.64 -1.14
C GLY A 30 18.14 -26.99 0.15
N LEU A 31 18.71 -27.79 1.06
CA LEU A 31 19.28 -27.28 2.32
C LEU A 31 20.50 -26.38 2.09
N SER A 32 21.39 -26.77 1.17
CA SER A 32 22.58 -25.98 0.81
C SER A 32 22.20 -24.67 0.14
N VAL A 33 21.18 -24.70 -0.74
CA VAL A 33 20.65 -23.50 -1.40
C VAL A 33 19.99 -22.56 -0.39
N ALA A 34 19.22 -23.10 0.57
CA ALA A 34 18.62 -22.31 1.64
C ALA A 34 19.68 -21.66 2.55
N ALA A 35 20.70 -22.42 2.96
CA ALA A 35 21.81 -21.89 3.76
C ALA A 35 22.59 -20.78 3.02
N LEU A 36 22.82 -20.95 1.70
CA LEU A 36 23.45 -19.90 0.88
C LEU A 36 22.59 -18.64 0.83
N ALA A 37 21.27 -18.78 0.69
CA ALA A 37 20.35 -17.65 0.73
C ALA A 37 20.32 -16.96 2.11
N GLU A 38 20.37 -17.72 3.21
CA GLU A 38 20.48 -17.19 4.58
C GLU A 38 21.76 -16.38 4.80
N THR A 39 22.87 -16.78 4.17
CA THR A 39 24.14 -16.02 4.18
C THR A 39 24.16 -14.84 3.19
N GLY A 40 23.05 -14.57 2.49
CA GLY A 40 22.92 -13.43 1.58
C GLY A 40 23.51 -13.66 0.19
N ALA A 41 23.73 -14.90 -0.24
CA ALA A 41 24.22 -15.19 -1.59
C ALA A 41 23.25 -14.70 -2.68
N ARG A 42 23.79 -14.25 -3.82
CA ARG A 42 22.99 -13.84 -4.98
C ARG A 42 22.60 -15.06 -5.82
N LYS A 43 21.47 -15.00 -6.50
CA LYS A 43 21.00 -16.09 -7.37
C LYS A 43 22.04 -16.46 -8.44
N PHE A 44 22.68 -15.45 -9.03
CA PHE A 44 23.76 -15.66 -10.00
C PHE A 44 24.97 -16.36 -9.37
N ASP A 45 25.37 -15.99 -8.15
CA ASP A 45 26.49 -16.64 -7.45
C ASP A 45 26.19 -18.11 -7.14
N VAL A 46 24.93 -18.42 -6.82
CA VAL A 46 24.50 -19.80 -6.57
C VAL A 46 24.58 -20.61 -7.87
N ILE A 47 24.05 -20.09 -8.98
CA ILE A 47 24.15 -20.74 -10.30
C ILE A 47 25.62 -20.97 -10.68
N ASP A 48 26.48 -19.96 -10.50
CA ASP A 48 27.91 -20.07 -10.80
C ASP A 48 28.63 -21.06 -9.89
N ARG A 49 28.27 -21.12 -8.59
CA ARG A 49 28.80 -22.13 -7.67
C ARG A 49 28.42 -23.54 -8.09
N PHE A 50 27.17 -23.77 -8.53
CA PHE A 50 26.75 -25.08 -9.04
C PHE A 50 27.47 -25.43 -10.34
N ARG A 51 27.63 -24.48 -11.26
CA ARG A 51 28.40 -24.68 -12.50
C ARG A 51 29.85 -25.10 -12.21
N LEU A 52 30.46 -24.54 -11.16
CA LEU A 52 31.87 -24.80 -10.82
C LEU A 52 32.08 -26.05 -9.96
N LEU A 53 31.16 -26.35 -9.04
CA LEU A 53 31.31 -27.43 -8.05
C LEU A 53 30.56 -28.71 -8.43
N PHE A 54 29.53 -28.60 -9.26
CA PHE A 54 28.68 -29.71 -9.69
C PHE A 54 28.47 -29.68 -11.22
N PRO A 55 29.55 -29.85 -12.03
CA PRO A 55 29.51 -29.65 -13.48
C PRO A 55 28.60 -30.65 -14.22
N ALA A 56 28.18 -31.75 -13.57
CA ALA A 56 27.24 -32.71 -14.12
C ALA A 56 25.77 -32.23 -14.08
N ILE A 57 25.47 -31.17 -13.32
CA ILE A 57 24.12 -30.60 -13.23
C ILE A 57 24.00 -29.46 -14.24
N ASP A 58 23.00 -29.54 -15.11
CA ASP A 58 22.74 -28.51 -16.12
C ASP A 58 22.40 -27.17 -15.43
N PRO A 59 23.13 -26.07 -15.70
CA PRO A 59 22.83 -24.74 -15.17
C PRO A 59 21.40 -24.26 -15.44
N VAL A 60 20.77 -24.73 -16.53
CA VAL A 60 19.37 -24.43 -16.85
C VAL A 60 18.42 -25.10 -15.86
N VAL A 61 18.69 -26.34 -15.44
CA VAL A 61 17.93 -27.05 -14.41
C VAL A 61 18.09 -26.34 -13.07
N VAL A 62 19.31 -25.90 -12.72
CA VAL A 62 19.57 -25.10 -11.51
C VAL A 62 18.78 -23.80 -11.55
N ALA A 63 18.89 -23.01 -12.62
CA ALA A 63 18.19 -21.74 -12.76
C ALA A 63 16.67 -21.92 -12.65
N THR A 64 16.12 -22.93 -13.33
CA THR A 64 14.70 -23.28 -13.31
C THR A 64 14.25 -23.72 -11.92
N ALA A 65 15.05 -24.52 -11.22
CA ALA A 65 14.75 -24.95 -9.86
C ALA A 65 14.77 -23.77 -8.87
N LEU A 66 15.71 -22.84 -9.02
CA LEU A 66 15.79 -21.62 -8.22
C LEU A 66 14.59 -20.68 -8.50
N ASP A 67 14.16 -20.55 -9.76
CA ASP A 67 12.97 -19.75 -10.14
C ASP A 67 11.65 -20.33 -9.62
N ALA A 68 11.53 -21.66 -9.56
CA ALA A 68 10.35 -22.34 -9.04
C ALA A 68 10.29 -22.33 -7.49
N SER A 69 11.32 -21.83 -6.82
CA SER A 69 11.44 -21.90 -5.36
C SER A 69 10.91 -20.67 -4.64
N GLN A 70 10.59 -20.83 -3.35
CA GLN A 70 10.28 -19.73 -2.44
C GLN A 70 11.54 -19.15 -1.77
N VAL A 71 12.74 -19.60 -2.16
CA VAL A 71 14.01 -19.15 -1.56
C VAL A 71 14.38 -17.77 -2.10
N VAL A 72 14.66 -16.84 -1.19
CA VAL A 72 14.89 -15.42 -1.51
C VAL A 72 16.39 -15.12 -1.56
N PHE A 73 16.91 -14.74 -2.72
CA PHE A 73 18.33 -14.37 -2.92
C PHE A 73 18.53 -12.85 -2.93
N SER A 74 19.74 -12.40 -2.55
CA SER A 74 20.13 -10.99 -2.57
C SER A 74 20.19 -10.42 -4.01
N LYS A 75 19.76 -9.16 -4.19
CA LYS A 75 19.91 -8.41 -5.45
C LYS A 75 21.15 -7.51 -5.40
N GLN A 76 21.71 -7.25 -6.58
CA GLN A 76 22.95 -6.50 -6.84
C GLN A 76 23.00 -5.14 -6.12
N ASP A 77 24.05 -4.90 -5.33
CA ASP A 77 24.47 -3.53 -4.98
C ASP A 77 25.18 -2.92 -6.20
N GLU A 78 24.58 -1.90 -6.81
CA GLU A 78 25.28 -1.05 -7.77
C GLU A 78 26.42 -0.34 -7.02
N ALA A 79 27.66 -0.52 -7.45
CA ALA A 79 28.75 0.34 -7.04
C ALA A 79 28.36 1.79 -7.37
N HIS A 80 28.11 2.60 -6.34
CA HIS A 80 27.62 3.97 -6.47
C HIS A 80 28.44 4.78 -7.50
N HIS A 81 27.79 5.30 -8.56
CA HIS A 81 28.45 6.01 -9.67
C HIS A 81 29.20 7.31 -9.29
N PHE A 82 29.00 7.81 -8.07
CA PHE A 82 29.67 9.00 -7.54
C PHE A 82 30.11 8.74 -6.09
N PRO A 83 31.31 9.11 -5.64
CA PRO A 83 31.61 9.18 -4.21
C PRO A 83 30.81 10.31 -3.54
N GLU A 84 30.58 10.23 -2.22
CA GLU A 84 29.80 11.25 -1.49
C GLU A 84 30.43 12.64 -1.54
N SER A 85 31.76 12.71 -1.54
CA SER A 85 32.51 13.96 -1.72
C SER A 85 32.19 14.65 -3.05
N ALA A 86 32.15 13.90 -4.15
CA ALA A 86 31.78 14.44 -5.46
C ALA A 86 30.31 14.88 -5.54
N LEU A 87 29.40 14.25 -4.77
CA LEU A 87 28.02 14.72 -4.62
C LEU A 87 27.99 16.05 -3.88
N ARG A 88 28.70 16.14 -2.74
CA ARG A 88 28.75 17.33 -1.89
C ARG A 88 29.33 18.52 -2.64
N LEU A 89 30.44 18.33 -3.34
CA LEU A 89 31.08 19.38 -4.15
C LEU A 89 30.20 19.84 -5.31
N GLY A 90 29.41 18.94 -5.91
CA GLY A 90 28.41 19.30 -6.91
C GLY A 90 27.30 20.21 -6.37
N VAL A 91 26.85 19.99 -5.14
CA VAL A 91 25.90 20.88 -4.46
C VAL A 91 26.52 22.25 -4.21
N HIS A 92 27.73 22.29 -3.63
CA HIS A 92 28.45 23.56 -3.39
C HIS A 92 28.66 24.36 -4.67
N TYR A 93 29.10 23.69 -5.74
CA TYR A 93 29.31 24.35 -7.02
C TYR A 93 28.03 25.00 -7.55
N LEU A 94 26.89 24.29 -7.54
CA LEU A 94 25.63 24.86 -8.02
C LEU A 94 25.08 25.97 -7.09
N VAL A 95 25.38 25.94 -5.80
CA VAL A 95 25.11 27.07 -4.88
C VAL A 95 25.95 28.29 -5.28
N GLY A 96 27.24 28.09 -5.57
CA GLY A 96 28.13 29.15 -6.03
C GLY A 96 27.67 29.77 -7.34
N VAL A 97 27.28 28.93 -8.31
CA VAL A 97 26.65 29.40 -9.57
C VAL A 97 25.35 30.18 -9.29
N HIS A 98 24.50 29.70 -8.38
CA HIS A 98 23.26 30.39 -8.04
C HIS A 98 23.49 31.79 -7.46
N LEU A 99 24.42 31.89 -6.52
CA LEU A 99 24.71 33.10 -5.76
C LEU A 99 25.78 33.98 -6.41
N ARG A 100 26.32 33.55 -7.56
CA ARG A 100 27.42 34.21 -8.28
C ARG A 100 28.66 34.41 -7.42
N ILE A 101 29.00 33.39 -6.64
CA ILE A 101 30.22 33.36 -5.84
C ILE A 101 31.38 33.03 -6.78
N GLU A 102 32.37 33.92 -6.83
CA GLU A 102 33.60 33.70 -7.57
C GLU A 102 34.47 32.67 -6.86
N GLY A 103 35.16 31.83 -7.63
CA GLY A 103 36.05 30.82 -7.07
C GLY A 103 37.33 31.43 -6.53
N ASP A 104 37.81 30.91 -5.40
CA ASP A 104 39.09 31.26 -4.81
C ASP A 104 40.00 30.02 -4.81
N PRO A 105 40.97 29.92 -5.74
CA PRO A 105 41.91 28.81 -5.77
C PRO A 105 42.76 28.69 -4.50
N GLY A 106 43.04 29.80 -3.82
CA GLY A 106 43.77 29.80 -2.54
C GLY A 106 42.95 29.18 -1.43
N ALA A 107 41.65 29.50 -1.37
CA ALA A 107 40.72 28.86 -0.44
C ALA A 107 40.56 27.36 -0.74
N ALA A 108 40.51 26.95 -2.01
CA ALA A 108 40.45 25.53 -2.37
C ALA A 108 41.72 24.77 -1.98
N LEU A 109 42.91 25.39 -2.13
CA LEU A 109 44.18 24.79 -1.74
C LEU A 109 44.28 24.50 -0.24
N VAL A 110 43.71 25.38 0.60
CA VAL A 110 43.77 25.25 2.06
C VAL A 110 42.58 24.50 2.64
N GLY A 111 41.40 24.64 2.02
CA GLY A 111 40.12 24.21 2.60
C GLY A 111 39.60 22.85 2.16
N LEU A 112 40.13 22.28 1.08
CA LEU A 112 39.69 20.97 0.55
C LEU A 112 40.73 19.87 0.82
N GLU A 113 40.25 18.73 1.27
CA GLU A 113 41.07 17.54 1.47
C GLU A 113 41.52 16.93 0.14
N LEU A 114 42.77 16.45 0.07
CA LEU A 114 43.36 15.91 -1.16
C LEU A 114 42.55 14.73 -1.73
N ASP A 115 41.93 13.92 -0.88
CA ASP A 115 41.10 12.79 -1.31
C ASP A 115 39.79 13.26 -1.96
N ASP A 116 39.22 14.39 -1.52
CA ASP A 116 38.03 14.98 -2.14
C ASP A 116 38.36 15.57 -3.52
N LEU A 117 39.54 16.18 -3.66
CA LEU A 117 40.06 16.68 -4.94
C LEU A 117 40.20 15.53 -5.95
N ARG A 118 40.87 14.44 -5.54
CA ARG A 118 41.07 13.23 -6.36
C ARG A 118 39.76 12.54 -6.70
N ALA A 119 38.84 12.47 -5.74
CA ALA A 119 37.52 11.87 -5.95
C ALA A 119 36.70 12.63 -6.99
N LEU A 120 36.72 13.97 -6.94
CA LEU A 120 36.02 14.78 -7.94
C LEU A 120 36.72 14.72 -9.31
N GLU A 121 38.05 14.80 -9.34
CA GLU A 121 38.84 14.67 -10.57
C GLU A 121 38.55 13.33 -11.27
N GLY A 122 38.56 12.22 -10.52
CA GLY A 122 38.23 10.89 -11.04
C GLY A 122 36.80 10.74 -11.56
N VAL A 123 35.88 11.61 -11.14
CA VAL A 123 34.52 11.71 -11.70
C VAL A 123 34.49 12.57 -12.96
N LEU A 124 35.17 13.72 -12.97
CA LEU A 124 35.03 14.74 -14.00
C LEU A 124 35.93 14.52 -15.22
N LEU A 125 37.18 14.06 -15.04
CA LEU A 125 38.09 13.81 -16.17
C LEU A 125 37.52 12.81 -17.18
N PRO A 126 36.98 11.64 -16.78
CA PRO A 126 36.39 10.69 -17.73
C PRO A 126 35.14 11.24 -18.45
N ARG A 127 34.56 12.33 -17.93
CA ARG A 127 33.38 13.00 -18.48
C ARG A 127 33.75 14.22 -19.33
N GLY A 128 35.02 14.38 -19.69
CA GLY A 128 35.49 15.40 -20.64
C GLY A 128 35.53 16.83 -20.10
N PHE A 129 35.69 17.00 -18.78
CA PHE A 129 36.01 18.30 -18.19
C PHE A 129 37.53 18.54 -18.29
N SER A 130 37.93 19.78 -18.61
CA SER A 130 39.34 20.15 -18.61
C SER A 130 39.87 20.34 -17.18
N VAL A 131 41.18 20.29 -17.00
CA VAL A 131 41.82 20.51 -15.68
C VAL A 131 41.49 21.90 -15.15
N GLU A 132 41.42 22.92 -16.03
CA GLU A 132 41.05 24.29 -15.67
C GLU A 132 39.58 24.38 -15.22
N GLU A 133 38.67 23.65 -15.88
CA GLU A 133 37.27 23.60 -15.48
C GLU A 133 37.09 22.92 -14.12
N ILE A 134 37.81 21.81 -13.89
CA ILE A 134 37.81 21.10 -12.60
C ILE A 134 38.36 22.02 -11.49
N ALA A 135 39.47 22.71 -11.75
CA ALA A 135 40.05 23.66 -10.81
C ALA A 135 39.07 24.80 -10.48
N ASN A 136 38.36 25.34 -11.48
CA ASN A 136 37.34 26.37 -11.25
C ASN A 136 36.16 25.84 -10.43
N ILE A 137 35.69 24.62 -10.70
CA ILE A 137 34.62 23.99 -9.91
C ILE A 137 35.04 23.86 -8.44
N LEU A 138 36.26 23.38 -8.19
CA LEU A 138 36.82 23.24 -6.85
C LEU A 138 36.97 24.59 -6.14
N ALA A 139 37.47 25.61 -6.85
CA ALA A 139 37.61 26.98 -6.33
C ALA A 139 36.27 27.58 -5.92
N VAL A 140 35.22 27.43 -6.74
CA VAL A 140 33.86 27.88 -6.42
C VAL A 140 33.29 27.09 -5.24
N ALA A 141 33.46 25.76 -5.23
CA ALA A 141 32.93 24.92 -4.16
C ALA A 141 33.57 25.26 -2.79
N ALA A 142 34.89 25.48 -2.75
CA ALA A 142 35.61 25.88 -1.55
C ALA A 142 35.18 27.28 -1.05
N ALA A 143 35.02 28.25 -1.96
CA ALA A 143 34.54 29.59 -1.60
C ALA A 143 33.14 29.55 -0.97
N VAL A 144 32.26 28.68 -1.47
CA VAL A 144 30.92 28.45 -0.89
C VAL A 144 31.03 27.82 0.50
N GLN A 145 31.90 26.81 0.68
CA GLN A 145 32.12 26.20 2.00
C GLN A 145 32.59 27.21 3.04
N GLU A 146 33.54 28.08 2.66
CA GLU A 146 34.06 29.11 3.54
C GLU A 146 32.98 30.14 3.91
N GLN A 147 32.26 30.67 2.91
CA GLN A 147 31.17 31.61 3.17
C GLN A 147 30.04 30.99 4.00
N ALA A 148 29.75 29.70 3.82
CA ALA A 148 28.73 28.98 4.58
C ALA A 148 29.05 28.88 6.08
N ARG A 149 30.31 29.01 6.50
CA ARG A 149 30.70 29.07 7.93
C ARG A 149 30.19 30.33 8.63
N GLY A 150 30.10 31.44 7.90
CA GLY A 150 29.67 32.74 8.43
C GLY A 150 28.28 33.19 7.97
N GLN A 151 27.73 32.58 6.93
CA GLN A 151 26.46 32.99 6.30
C GLN A 151 25.57 31.78 5.99
N ARG A 152 24.25 31.99 6.09
CA ARG A 152 23.27 30.96 5.73
C ARG A 152 23.04 30.94 4.22
N LEU A 153 23.84 30.16 3.49
CA LEU A 153 23.66 29.94 2.05
C LEU A 153 22.64 28.81 1.81
N THR A 154 21.71 28.97 0.88
CA THR A 154 20.66 27.97 0.61
C THR A 154 20.41 27.81 -0.89
N LEU A 155 19.92 26.64 -1.29
CA LEU A 155 19.47 26.35 -2.65
C LEU A 155 18.25 25.43 -2.59
N THR A 156 17.19 25.73 -3.33
CA THR A 156 16.00 24.86 -3.38
C THR A 156 16.20 23.73 -4.38
N LYS A 157 15.54 22.59 -4.16
CA LYS A 157 15.57 21.42 -5.08
C LYS A 157 15.26 21.80 -6.52
N ASN A 158 14.21 22.61 -6.74
CA ASN A 158 13.81 23.03 -8.08
C ASN A 158 14.89 23.90 -8.74
N LYS A 159 15.50 24.81 -7.99
CA LYS A 159 16.58 25.66 -8.51
C LYS A 159 17.84 24.84 -8.80
N TYR A 160 18.18 23.87 -7.96
CA TYR A 160 19.25 22.91 -8.24
C TYR A 160 19.02 22.18 -9.56
N MET A 161 17.82 21.63 -9.77
CA MET A 161 17.48 20.93 -11.02
C MET A 161 17.50 21.86 -12.23
N GLU A 162 17.10 23.12 -12.08
CA GLU A 162 17.19 24.14 -13.13
C GLU A 162 18.65 24.41 -13.53
N LEU A 163 19.52 24.65 -12.54
CA LEU A 163 20.95 24.91 -12.74
C LEU A 163 21.72 23.68 -13.25
N ARG A 164 21.21 22.48 -12.97
CA ARG A 164 21.75 21.21 -13.47
C ARG A 164 21.45 20.99 -14.95
N LYS A 165 20.36 21.54 -15.50
CA LYS A 165 19.91 21.28 -16.89
C LYS A 165 21.03 21.36 -17.94
N PRO A 166 21.90 22.39 -17.97
CA PRO A 166 22.96 22.52 -18.98
C PRO A 166 23.89 21.30 -19.05
N PHE A 167 24.20 20.69 -17.90
CA PHE A 167 25.06 19.51 -17.78
C PHE A 167 24.41 18.22 -18.29
N VAL A 168 23.08 18.19 -18.37
CA VAL A 168 22.29 17.03 -18.81
C VAL A 168 21.93 17.15 -20.29
N THR A 169 21.56 18.35 -20.74
CA THR A 169 21.13 18.59 -22.13
C THR A 169 22.28 18.60 -23.12
N ARG A 170 23.49 18.88 -22.65
CA ARG A 170 24.72 18.81 -23.43
C ARG A 170 25.72 17.95 -22.66
N PRO A 171 25.47 16.63 -22.57
CA PRO A 171 26.39 15.74 -21.88
C PRO A 171 27.72 15.77 -22.62
N ARG A 172 28.81 15.90 -21.85
CA ARG A 172 30.16 15.82 -22.39
C ARG A 172 30.59 14.36 -22.36
N GLY A 173 30.85 13.79 -23.53
CA GLY A 173 31.20 12.36 -23.71
C GLY A 173 29.99 11.41 -23.68
N GLU A 174 30.28 10.11 -23.90
CA GLU A 174 29.29 9.02 -23.91
C GLU A 174 29.13 8.40 -22.51
N VAL A 175 28.64 9.17 -21.53
CA VAL A 175 28.49 8.67 -20.16
C VAL A 175 27.03 8.65 -19.71
N ALA A 176 26.58 7.49 -19.22
CA ALA A 176 25.20 7.22 -18.82
C ALA A 176 24.68 8.10 -17.65
N HIS A 177 25.57 8.73 -16.88
CA HIS A 177 25.23 9.51 -15.67
C HIS A 177 25.95 10.87 -15.65
N PRO A 178 25.24 11.98 -15.99
CA PRO A 178 25.83 13.32 -16.00
C PRO A 178 26.04 13.86 -14.58
N TRP A 179 27.17 14.57 -14.38
CA TRP A 179 27.49 15.32 -13.16
C TRP A 179 27.18 16.82 -13.37
N PRO A 180 26.65 17.56 -12.37
CA PRO A 180 26.29 17.14 -11.01
C PRO A 180 25.21 16.05 -10.98
N ALA A 181 25.14 15.24 -9.93
CA ALA A 181 24.15 14.17 -9.81
C ALA A 181 22.71 14.73 -9.73
N ASP A 182 21.70 13.91 -10.00
CA ASP A 182 20.32 14.34 -9.86
C ASP A 182 19.95 14.60 -8.38
N ALA A 183 18.92 15.41 -8.14
CA ALA A 183 18.51 15.75 -6.78
C ALA A 183 18.02 14.54 -5.96
N GLN A 184 17.49 13.49 -6.59
CA GLN A 184 17.05 12.28 -5.90
C GLN A 184 18.26 11.48 -5.37
N THR A 185 19.34 11.40 -6.15
CA THR A 185 20.62 10.81 -5.75
C THR A 185 21.26 11.60 -4.60
N VAL A 186 21.29 12.93 -4.71
CA VAL A 186 21.76 13.81 -3.63
C VAL A 186 20.93 13.63 -2.35
N MET A 187 19.61 13.64 -2.46
CA MET A 187 18.70 13.44 -1.32
C MET A 187 18.91 12.09 -0.66
N LYS A 188 18.94 11.00 -1.44
CA LYS A 188 19.11 9.64 -0.90
C LYS A 188 20.43 9.47 -0.16
N ARG A 189 21.51 10.03 -0.71
CA ARG A 189 22.87 9.74 -0.22
C ARG A 189 23.41 10.75 0.78
N LEU A 190 23.06 12.03 0.64
CA LEU A 190 23.50 13.07 1.58
C LEU A 190 22.43 13.44 2.61
N GLY A 191 21.14 13.22 2.30
CA GLY A 191 20.03 13.76 3.09
C GLY A 191 19.00 12.74 3.55
N GLN A 192 19.31 11.44 3.54
CA GLN A 192 18.38 10.38 3.99
C GLN A 192 17.00 10.44 3.32
N GLY A 193 16.95 10.89 2.06
CA GLY A 193 15.71 11.07 1.29
C GLY A 193 15.09 12.47 1.35
N TYR A 194 15.69 13.43 2.06
CA TYR A 194 15.21 14.81 2.18
C TYR A 194 16.22 15.83 1.64
N TRP A 195 15.73 16.91 1.02
CA TRP A 195 16.59 17.94 0.43
C TRP A 195 17.22 18.83 1.49
N ASP A 196 16.44 19.28 2.48
CA ASP A 196 16.94 20.15 3.55
C ASP A 196 18.01 19.44 4.40
N ASP A 197 17.86 18.12 4.62
CA ASP A 197 18.88 17.30 5.29
C ASP A 197 20.14 17.14 4.42
N ALA A 198 19.98 17.01 3.09
CA ALA A 198 21.13 16.98 2.17
C ALA A 198 21.89 18.31 2.17
N MET A 199 21.18 19.44 2.20
CA MET A 199 21.78 20.78 2.32
C MET A 199 22.50 20.92 3.65
N THR A 200 21.90 20.48 4.75
CA THR A 200 22.50 20.53 6.10
C THR A 200 23.75 19.65 6.19
N SER A 201 23.71 18.43 5.65
CA SER A 201 24.85 17.51 5.55
C SER A 201 25.98 18.06 4.68
N ALA A 202 25.64 18.89 3.70
CA ALA A 202 26.60 19.64 2.91
C ALA A 202 27.14 20.90 3.63
N GLY A 203 26.69 21.22 4.85
CA GLY A 203 27.13 22.42 5.58
C GLY A 203 26.41 23.71 5.14
N LEU A 204 25.26 23.60 4.48
CA LEU A 204 24.49 24.70 3.93
C LEU A 204 23.18 24.91 4.70
N GLY A 205 22.63 26.12 4.60
CA GLY A 205 21.35 26.49 5.17
C GLY A 205 20.15 25.91 4.41
N THR A 206 19.05 25.73 5.14
CA THR A 206 17.77 25.26 4.59
C THR A 206 16.87 26.43 4.23
N SER A 207 16.01 26.26 3.21
CA SER A 207 15.17 27.35 2.69
C SER A 207 13.94 27.68 3.53
N GLY A 208 13.63 26.86 4.56
CA GLY A 208 12.46 27.02 5.43
C GLY A 208 11.09 26.88 4.74
N ARG A 209 11.07 26.83 3.40
CA ARG A 209 9.90 26.63 2.54
C ARG A 209 9.72 25.17 2.09
N GLY A 210 10.52 24.27 2.64
CA GLY A 210 10.32 22.83 2.52
C GLY A 210 9.12 22.38 3.35
N ARG A 211 8.55 21.23 3.00
CA ARG A 211 7.58 20.52 3.84
C ARG A 211 8.22 20.42 5.23
N ALA A 212 7.54 20.93 6.27
CA ALA A 212 8.06 20.87 7.64
C ALA A 212 8.59 19.46 7.88
N ARG A 213 9.83 19.35 8.41
CA ARG A 213 10.37 18.07 8.88
C ARG A 213 9.25 17.45 9.65
N GLY A 214 8.76 16.32 9.15
CA GLY A 214 7.57 15.72 9.72
C GLY A 214 7.79 15.72 11.22
N LEU A 215 6.86 16.33 11.97
CA LEU A 215 6.48 15.70 13.23
C LEU A 215 6.57 14.21 12.93
N LEU A 216 7.37 13.46 13.70
CA LEU A 216 7.42 12.00 13.58
C LEU A 216 5.97 11.54 13.69
N LEU A 217 5.28 11.47 12.55
CA LEU A 217 3.86 11.20 12.46
C LEU A 217 3.64 9.76 12.91
N PHE A 218 4.72 8.97 12.81
CA PHE A 218 4.85 7.58 13.14
C PHE A 218 6.13 7.37 13.94
N SER A 219 5.97 6.92 15.17
CA SER A 219 7.01 6.28 15.96
C SER A 219 7.43 4.95 15.33
N GLU A 220 8.56 4.38 15.74
CA GLU A 220 8.96 3.03 15.30
C GLU A 220 7.87 1.97 15.58
N GLU A 221 7.10 2.17 16.65
CA GLU A 221 5.93 1.36 16.99
C GLU A 221 4.85 1.48 15.90
N ASP A 222 4.58 2.69 15.40
CA ASP A 222 3.58 2.91 14.34
C ASP A 222 4.01 2.31 12.98
N TYR A 223 5.31 2.19 12.72
CA TYR A 223 5.83 1.47 11.56
C TYR A 223 5.63 -0.05 11.68
N ARG A 224 5.81 -0.62 12.87
CA ARG A 224 5.55 -2.05 13.12
C ARG A 224 4.05 -2.34 13.10
N ASP A 225 3.24 -1.48 13.72
CA ASP A 225 1.78 -1.58 13.78
C ASP A 225 1.15 -1.53 12.38
N ALA A 226 1.62 -0.64 11.52
CA ALA A 226 1.11 -0.54 10.16
C ALA A 226 1.36 -1.83 9.35
N VAL A 227 2.52 -2.45 9.52
CA VAL A 227 2.86 -3.72 8.87
C VAL A 227 2.09 -4.89 9.48
N ALA A 228 1.93 -4.91 10.81
CA ALA A 228 1.12 -5.92 11.50
C ALA A 228 -0.36 -5.86 11.07
N HIS A 229 -0.95 -4.67 11.01
CA HIS A 229 -2.33 -4.46 10.56
C HIS A 229 -2.51 -4.83 9.09
N PHE A 230 -1.54 -4.51 8.23
CA PHE A 230 -1.57 -4.96 6.86
C PHE A 230 -1.53 -6.49 6.75
N ILE A 231 -0.66 -7.16 7.51
CA ILE A 231 -0.61 -8.62 7.55
C ILE A 231 -1.94 -9.19 8.03
N GLN A 232 -2.54 -8.60 9.06
CA GLN A 232 -3.83 -9.03 9.60
C GLN A 232 -4.97 -8.83 8.58
N ASP A 233 -5.03 -7.68 7.90
CA ASP A 233 -5.99 -7.40 6.83
C ASP A 233 -5.87 -8.43 5.70
N ARG A 234 -4.65 -8.70 5.23
CA ARG A 234 -4.38 -9.63 4.13
C ARG A 234 -4.61 -11.09 4.51
N ASN A 235 -4.25 -11.47 5.73
CA ASN A 235 -4.56 -12.78 6.29
C ASN A 235 -6.07 -12.97 6.44
N SER A 236 -6.81 -11.90 6.81
CA SER A 236 -8.27 -11.93 6.92
C SER A 236 -9.00 -12.07 5.58
N VAL A 237 -8.29 -12.00 4.45
CA VAL A 237 -8.86 -12.23 3.10
C VAL A 237 -8.09 -13.30 2.32
N ASN A 238 -7.27 -14.12 3.00
CA ASN A 238 -6.43 -15.18 2.40
C ASN A 238 -5.61 -14.70 1.18
N ALA A 239 -5.11 -13.48 1.24
CA ALA A 239 -4.45 -12.85 0.11
C ALA A 239 -2.99 -12.50 0.42
N SER A 240 -2.16 -12.39 -0.63
CA SER A 240 -0.72 -12.22 -0.48
C SER A 240 -0.37 -10.95 0.32
N THR A 241 0.57 -11.10 1.27
CA THR A 241 1.21 -10.04 2.08
C THR A 241 2.40 -9.38 1.36
N GLY A 242 2.46 -9.50 0.04
CA GLY A 242 3.49 -8.87 -0.79
C GLY A 242 3.44 -7.34 -0.73
N SER A 243 4.62 -6.70 -0.81
CA SER A 243 4.76 -5.25 -0.74
C SER A 243 3.94 -4.46 -1.77
N ALA A 244 3.62 -5.08 -2.90
CA ALA A 244 2.79 -4.48 -3.95
C ALA A 244 1.35 -4.20 -3.50
N HIS A 245 0.86 -4.89 -2.46
CA HIS A 245 -0.50 -4.74 -1.95
C HIS A 245 -0.59 -3.78 -0.77
N TYR A 246 0.54 -3.33 -0.23
CA TYR A 246 0.57 -2.43 0.92
C TYR A 246 0.13 -1.00 0.57
N GLU A 247 0.59 -0.43 -0.54
CA GLU A 247 0.23 0.95 -0.90
C GLU A 247 -1.27 1.11 -1.18
N PRO A 248 -1.93 0.21 -1.95
CA PRO A 248 -3.39 0.23 -2.09
C PRO A 248 -4.16 0.03 -0.78
N TRP A 249 -3.63 -0.75 0.16
CA TRP A 249 -4.22 -0.89 1.50
C TRP A 249 -4.03 0.37 2.35
N ARG A 250 -2.84 0.98 2.27
CA ARG A 250 -2.48 2.20 2.99
C ARG A 250 -3.27 3.41 2.48
N GLU A 251 -3.54 3.49 1.17
CA GLU A 251 -4.43 4.50 0.59
C GLU A 251 -5.85 4.38 1.17
N ARG A 252 -6.39 3.15 1.30
CA ARG A 252 -7.66 2.90 2.01
C ARG A 252 -7.61 3.34 3.47
N GLU A 253 -6.53 3.02 4.20
CA GLU A 253 -6.36 3.44 5.60
C GLU A 253 -6.24 4.97 5.75
N MET A 254 -5.52 5.64 4.84
CA MET A 254 -5.37 7.09 4.83
C MET A 254 -6.68 7.82 4.52
N GLN A 255 -7.52 7.24 3.67
CA GLN A 255 -8.88 7.73 3.39
C GLN A 255 -9.79 7.62 4.63
N GLY A 256 -9.52 6.65 5.52
CA GLY A 256 -10.09 6.54 6.87
C GLY A 256 -9.45 7.44 7.93
N ASN A 257 -8.65 8.46 7.57
CA ASN A 257 -7.94 9.31 8.53
C ASN A 257 -6.99 8.55 9.50
N ARG A 258 -6.73 7.27 9.25
CA ARG A 258 -5.70 6.47 9.91
C ARG A 258 -4.42 6.69 9.14
N SER A 259 -3.65 7.67 9.61
CA SER A 259 -2.35 7.94 9.01
C SER A 259 -1.48 6.68 9.13
N ARG A 260 -0.97 6.18 8.01
CA ARG A 260 -0.06 5.02 7.96
C ARG A 260 1.22 5.41 7.23
N PRO A 261 2.39 4.95 7.70
CA PRO A 261 3.63 5.16 6.99
C PRO A 261 3.56 4.53 5.59
N SER A 262 4.11 5.25 4.60
CA SER A 262 4.11 4.80 3.21
C SER A 262 5.01 3.59 3.01
N LEU A 263 4.81 2.82 1.95
CA LEU A 263 5.71 1.71 1.63
C LEU A 263 7.17 2.18 1.47
N PRO A 264 7.46 3.34 0.83
CA PRO A 264 8.80 3.93 0.86
C PRO A 264 9.29 4.28 2.28
N ALA A 265 8.43 4.78 3.17
CA ALA A 265 8.82 5.10 4.54
C ALA A 265 9.12 3.84 5.37
N ILE A 266 8.32 2.77 5.21
CA ILE A 266 8.57 1.45 5.81
C ILE A 266 9.88 0.87 5.28
N ARG A 267 10.12 0.97 3.97
CA ARG A 267 11.39 0.53 3.35
C ARG A 267 12.57 1.36 3.83
N ASN A 268 12.40 2.65 4.07
CA ASN A 268 13.47 3.47 4.66
C ASN A 268 13.73 3.11 6.13
N LYS A 269 12.71 2.70 6.89
CA LYS A 269 12.83 2.38 8.33
C LYS A 269 13.37 0.97 8.60
N PHE A 270 12.94 -0.02 7.82
CA PHE A 270 13.34 -1.43 8.00
C PHE A 270 14.25 -1.94 6.88
N GLU A 271 14.70 -1.06 5.97
CA GLU A 271 15.53 -1.34 4.78
C GLU A 271 14.83 -2.20 3.71
N THR A 272 14.10 -3.24 4.13
CA THR A 272 13.36 -4.13 3.24
C THR A 272 11.96 -4.42 3.78
N TRP A 273 11.02 -4.71 2.88
CA TRP A 273 9.66 -5.13 3.24
C TRP A 273 9.66 -6.41 4.08
N GLN A 274 10.60 -7.31 3.80
CA GLN A 274 10.78 -8.57 4.52
C GLN A 274 11.26 -8.34 5.96
N ALA A 275 12.21 -7.42 6.18
CA ALA A 275 12.62 -7.01 7.52
C ALA A 275 11.49 -6.33 8.30
N ALA A 276 10.62 -5.57 7.60
CA ALA A 276 9.43 -4.97 8.19
C ALA A 276 8.43 -6.04 8.69
N ILE A 277 8.16 -7.08 7.89
CA ILE A 277 7.32 -8.22 8.29
C ILE A 277 7.92 -8.94 9.51
N ARG A 278 9.22 -9.28 9.48
CA ARG A 278 9.90 -9.96 10.60
C ARG A 278 9.84 -9.13 11.89
N ALA A 279 10.02 -7.81 11.79
CA ALA A 279 9.93 -6.90 12.92
C ALA A 279 8.51 -6.82 13.51
N ALA A 280 7.47 -6.96 12.67
CA ALA A 280 6.07 -6.97 13.10
C ALA A 280 5.66 -8.32 13.75
N THR A 281 6.15 -9.45 13.26
CA THR A 281 5.77 -10.79 13.77
C THR A 281 6.49 -11.18 15.06
N THR A 282 7.68 -10.63 15.34
CA THR A 282 8.54 -11.03 16.47
C THR A 282 8.26 -10.25 17.77
N ALA A 283 7.35 -9.26 17.78
CA ALA A 283 7.13 -8.38 18.93
C ALA A 283 5.99 -8.85 19.86
N PRO A 284 6.27 -9.47 21.03
CA PRO A 284 5.23 -9.91 21.98
C PRO A 284 4.50 -8.75 22.69
N GLN A 285 5.07 -7.55 22.68
CA GLN A 285 4.59 -6.38 23.44
C GLN A 285 3.41 -5.66 22.74
N LEU A 286 3.16 -5.96 21.46
CA LEU A 286 2.11 -5.34 20.64
C LEU A 286 0.73 -5.98 20.81
N ARG A 287 0.64 -7.26 21.19
CA ARG A 287 -0.64 -7.90 21.54
C ARG A 287 -1.33 -7.21 22.73
N ALA A 288 -0.56 -6.57 23.61
CA ALA A 288 -1.05 -5.91 24.82
C ALA A 288 -1.42 -4.42 24.62
N LYS A 289 -0.76 -3.70 23.69
CA LYS A 289 -1.10 -2.29 23.35
C LYS A 289 -2.16 -2.18 22.25
N ALA A 290 -2.28 -3.16 21.36
CA ALA A 290 -3.36 -3.22 20.37
C ALA A 290 -4.74 -3.26 21.05
N SER A 291 -4.89 -3.91 22.21
CA SER A 291 -6.16 -3.90 22.95
C SER A 291 -6.59 -2.51 23.43
N GLN A 292 -5.65 -1.56 23.61
CA GLN A 292 -5.94 -0.16 23.92
C GLN A 292 -6.19 0.72 22.67
N ARG A 293 -5.80 0.26 21.45
CA ARG A 293 -6.04 0.92 20.15
C ARG A 293 -7.19 0.30 19.35
N ASN A 294 -7.77 -0.81 19.80
CA ASN A 294 -8.90 -1.54 19.21
C ASN A 294 -10.25 -0.84 19.43
N ALA A 295 -10.27 0.49 19.42
CA ALA A 295 -11.52 1.20 19.38
C ALA A 295 -12.26 0.83 18.08
N PRO A 296 -13.53 0.39 18.14
CA PRO A 296 -14.31 0.17 16.95
C PRO A 296 -14.26 1.39 15.99
N PRO A 297 -14.13 1.16 14.67
CA PRO A 297 -13.72 2.20 13.70
C PRO A 297 -14.87 2.96 12.98
N ALA A 298 -16.12 2.91 13.42
CA ALA A 298 -17.26 3.39 12.62
C ALA A 298 -17.20 4.90 12.34
N ILE A 299 -16.71 5.74 13.25
CA ILE A 299 -16.51 7.18 12.97
C ILE A 299 -15.49 7.40 11.83
N THR A 300 -14.44 6.58 11.81
CA THR A 300 -13.42 6.58 10.75
C THR A 300 -14.05 6.18 9.42
N PHE A 301 -14.82 5.10 9.40
CA PHE A 301 -15.48 4.62 8.19
C PHE A 301 -16.61 5.54 7.72
N LEU A 302 -17.32 6.22 8.63
CA LEU A 302 -18.29 7.26 8.32
C LEU A 302 -17.64 8.41 7.55
N HIS A 303 -16.48 8.87 8.03
CA HIS A 303 -15.75 9.96 7.38
C HIS A 303 -15.30 9.54 5.98
N ALA A 304 -14.70 8.35 5.83
CA ALA A 304 -14.29 7.81 4.53
C ALA A 304 -15.48 7.72 3.56
N ALA A 305 -16.59 7.12 3.99
CA ALA A 305 -17.79 6.98 3.18
C ALA A 305 -18.35 8.33 2.70
N ARG A 306 -18.37 9.35 3.56
CA ARG A 306 -18.83 10.70 3.17
C ARG A 306 -17.91 11.37 2.15
N VAL A 307 -16.60 11.14 2.24
CA VAL A 307 -15.63 11.65 1.27
C VAL A 307 -15.84 10.97 -0.09
N ASP A 308 -15.88 9.64 -0.10
CA ASP A 308 -16.09 8.84 -1.31
C ASP A 308 -17.40 9.19 -2.00
N GLN A 309 -18.49 9.29 -1.22
CA GLN A 309 -19.81 9.69 -1.72
C GLN A 309 -19.76 11.07 -2.39
N ARG A 310 -19.16 12.07 -1.72
CA ARG A 310 -19.10 13.44 -2.22
C ARG A 310 -18.29 13.51 -3.51
N GLN A 311 -17.14 12.85 -3.54
CA GLN A 311 -16.28 12.82 -4.72
C GLN A 311 -17.00 12.16 -5.90
N ALA A 312 -17.62 11.00 -5.69
CA ALA A 312 -18.29 10.29 -6.76
C ALA A 312 -19.54 11.02 -7.28
N LEU A 313 -20.29 11.70 -6.40
CA LEU A 313 -21.40 12.57 -6.83
C LEU A 313 -20.89 13.81 -7.58
N GLN A 314 -19.76 14.39 -7.17
CA GLN A 314 -19.14 15.50 -7.91
C GLN A 314 -18.67 15.06 -9.31
N GLU A 315 -18.10 13.87 -9.44
CA GLU A 315 -17.73 13.28 -10.74
C GLU A 315 -18.96 13.06 -11.64
N PHE A 316 -20.07 12.58 -11.07
CA PHE A 316 -21.35 12.46 -11.78
C PHE A 316 -21.90 13.83 -12.22
N GLU A 317 -21.91 14.82 -11.35
CA GLU A 317 -22.43 16.17 -11.62
C GLU A 317 -21.57 16.95 -12.63
N SER A 318 -20.27 16.65 -12.69
CA SER A 318 -19.32 17.30 -13.60
C SER A 318 -19.23 16.62 -14.98
N ALA A 319 -19.96 15.53 -15.21
CA ALA A 319 -19.91 14.79 -16.46
C ALA A 319 -20.51 15.60 -17.62
N GLU A 320 -19.75 15.78 -18.71
CA GLU A 320 -20.16 16.61 -19.86
C GLU A 320 -20.96 15.84 -20.92
N GLY A 321 -21.28 14.55 -20.65
CA GLY A 321 -22.08 13.74 -21.56
C GLY A 321 -22.59 12.42 -20.97
N ILE A 322 -23.52 11.78 -21.70
CA ILE A 322 -24.19 10.55 -21.28
C ILE A 322 -23.20 9.42 -20.99
N SER A 323 -22.13 9.30 -21.79
CA SER A 323 -21.13 8.24 -21.58
C SER A 323 -20.31 8.43 -20.30
N GLU A 324 -19.98 9.68 -19.97
CA GLU A 324 -19.22 10.01 -18.75
C GLU A 324 -20.10 9.84 -17.52
N SER A 325 -21.35 10.30 -17.58
CA SER A 325 -22.37 10.06 -16.56
C SER A 325 -22.59 8.55 -16.33
N ASP A 326 -22.77 7.77 -17.40
CA ASP A 326 -22.97 6.32 -17.30
C ASP A 326 -21.74 5.63 -16.65
N ALA A 327 -20.52 6.11 -16.93
CA ALA A 327 -19.30 5.62 -16.32
C ALA A 327 -19.17 6.00 -14.83
N ALA A 328 -19.48 7.24 -14.47
CA ALA A 328 -19.44 7.73 -13.09
C ALA A 328 -20.43 6.95 -12.20
N VAL A 329 -21.67 6.78 -12.66
CA VAL A 329 -22.71 6.00 -11.95
C VAL A 329 -22.28 4.54 -11.78
N ARG A 330 -21.73 3.92 -12.83
CA ARG A 330 -21.24 2.55 -12.75
C ARG A 330 -20.09 2.43 -11.73
N SER A 331 -19.13 3.34 -11.79
CA SER A 331 -17.99 3.37 -10.88
C SER A 331 -18.48 3.44 -9.43
N LEU A 332 -19.32 4.43 -9.12
CA LEU A 332 -19.93 4.63 -7.80
C LEU A 332 -20.66 3.37 -7.31
N LEU A 333 -21.58 2.83 -8.09
CA LEU A 333 -22.38 1.67 -7.66
C LEU A 333 -21.54 0.39 -7.49
N THR A 334 -20.41 0.24 -8.19
CA THR A 334 -19.59 -0.96 -8.12
C THR A 334 -18.56 -0.94 -7.00
N SER A 335 -17.90 0.19 -6.76
CA SER A 335 -16.86 0.32 -5.74
C SER A 335 -17.41 0.60 -4.35
N TYR A 336 -18.45 1.44 -4.25
CA TYR A 336 -18.88 2.01 -2.97
C TYR A 336 -19.52 0.99 -2.02
N ALA A 337 -20.39 0.12 -2.54
CA ALA A 337 -20.97 -0.99 -1.77
C ALA A 337 -19.91 -2.02 -1.37
N GLN A 338 -18.90 -2.26 -2.22
CA GLN A 338 -17.83 -3.21 -1.94
C GLN A 338 -16.95 -2.75 -0.78
N THR A 339 -16.57 -1.47 -0.76
CA THR A 339 -15.80 -0.87 0.33
C THR A 339 -16.55 -1.01 1.65
N PHE A 340 -17.85 -0.67 1.67
CA PHE A 340 -18.68 -0.83 2.86
C PHE A 340 -18.73 -2.27 3.37
N GLU A 341 -18.89 -3.28 2.50
CA GLU A 341 -18.90 -4.69 2.93
C GLU A 341 -17.59 -5.13 3.58
N ILE A 342 -16.45 -4.64 3.07
CA ILE A 342 -15.13 -4.93 3.63
C ILE A 342 -15.00 -4.29 5.01
N ASP A 343 -15.30 -2.99 5.09
CA ASP A 343 -15.18 -2.22 6.33
C ASP A 343 -16.15 -2.71 7.40
N ARG A 344 -17.37 -3.13 7.02
CA ARG A 344 -18.36 -3.70 7.95
C ARG A 344 -17.90 -5.02 8.57
N ARG A 345 -17.16 -5.88 7.84
CA ARG A 345 -16.54 -7.08 8.42
C ARG A 345 -15.48 -6.71 9.44
N SER A 346 -14.63 -5.73 9.11
CA SER A 346 -13.60 -5.22 10.02
C SER A 346 -14.21 -4.62 11.29
N TRP A 347 -15.28 -3.84 11.14
CA TRP A 347 -16.04 -3.28 12.24
C TRP A 347 -16.62 -4.36 13.14
N MET A 348 -17.30 -5.37 12.59
CA MET A 348 -17.91 -6.45 13.38
C MET A 348 -16.87 -7.18 14.22
N ARG A 349 -15.71 -7.52 13.63
CA ARG A 349 -14.60 -8.15 14.36
C ARG A 349 -14.07 -7.25 15.47
N SER A 350 -14.00 -5.94 15.24
CA SER A 350 -13.53 -4.97 16.23
C SER A 350 -14.51 -4.83 17.40
N MET A 351 -15.82 -4.79 17.13
CA MET A 351 -16.86 -4.78 18.17
C MET A 351 -16.80 -6.03 19.05
N ILE A 352 -16.63 -7.21 18.44
CA ILE A 352 -16.52 -8.49 19.16
C ILE A 352 -15.25 -8.53 20.01
N LEU A 353 -14.12 -8.04 19.48
CA LEU A 353 -12.88 -7.96 20.24
C LEU A 353 -12.92 -6.95 21.37
N ALA A 354 -13.69 -5.87 21.20
CA ALA A 354 -13.85 -4.85 22.20
C ALA A 354 -14.72 -5.35 23.35
N ASP A 355 -15.79 -6.13 23.11
CA ASP A 355 -16.66 -6.72 24.15
C ASP A 355 -16.06 -8.03 24.72
N PRO A 356 -15.50 -8.05 25.94
CA PRO A 356 -14.93 -9.26 26.53
C PRO A 356 -15.98 -10.35 26.82
N ALA A 357 -17.26 -9.97 26.90
CA ALA A 357 -18.37 -10.89 27.14
C ALA A 357 -18.96 -11.45 25.83
N ALA A 358 -18.57 -10.96 24.64
CA ALA A 358 -19.15 -11.36 23.36
C ALA A 358 -19.12 -12.87 23.12
N GLY A 359 -17.97 -13.51 23.37
CA GLY A 359 -17.81 -14.96 23.18
C GLY A 359 -18.71 -15.78 24.12
N LEU A 360 -18.76 -15.41 25.40
CA LEU A 360 -19.62 -16.07 26.40
C LEU A 360 -21.11 -15.87 26.08
N ARG A 361 -21.49 -14.65 25.71
CA ARG A 361 -22.86 -14.30 25.31
C ARG A 361 -23.31 -15.13 24.13
N ARG A 362 -22.48 -15.20 23.08
CA ARG A 362 -22.82 -15.96 21.88
C ARG A 362 -22.82 -17.47 22.13
N ALA A 363 -21.93 -17.97 22.98
CA ALA A 363 -21.88 -19.39 23.37
C ALA A 363 -23.16 -19.83 24.10
N ALA A 364 -23.78 -18.95 24.88
CA ALA A 364 -25.01 -19.23 25.62
C ALA A 364 -26.25 -19.34 24.71
N LEU A 365 -26.19 -18.83 23.48
CA LEU A 365 -27.28 -18.92 22.50
C LEU A 365 -27.23 -20.26 21.73
N PRO A 366 -28.37 -20.72 21.17
CA PRO A 366 -28.39 -21.90 20.31
C PRO A 366 -27.40 -21.81 19.15
N LYS A 367 -27.01 -22.99 18.61
CA LYS A 367 -26.01 -23.10 17.52
C LYS A 367 -26.26 -22.14 16.35
N GLY A 368 -27.52 -21.88 15.99
CA GLY A 368 -27.88 -20.85 15.01
C GLY A 368 -27.08 -20.93 13.72
N ALA A 369 -26.53 -19.80 13.27
CA ALA A 369 -25.65 -19.72 12.09
C ALA A 369 -24.22 -20.27 12.34
N LEU A 370 -23.80 -20.43 13.60
CA LEU A 370 -22.50 -20.98 14.04
C LEU A 370 -22.45 -22.51 14.14
N ARG A 371 -23.37 -23.24 13.48
CA ARG A 371 -23.54 -24.70 13.60
C ARG A 371 -22.25 -25.54 13.73
N ARG A 372 -21.22 -25.25 12.91
CA ARG A 372 -19.99 -26.05 12.86
C ARG A 372 -18.95 -25.65 13.90
N ALA A 373 -19.00 -24.41 14.39
CA ALA A 373 -17.99 -23.84 15.27
C ALA A 373 -18.54 -23.46 16.66
N HIS A 374 -19.83 -23.71 16.92
CA HIS A 374 -20.47 -23.41 18.21
C HIS A 374 -19.87 -24.22 19.35
N ASP A 375 -19.61 -25.51 19.15
CA ASP A 375 -19.01 -26.36 20.18
C ASP A 375 -17.56 -25.91 20.50
N GLU A 376 -16.84 -25.41 19.49
CA GLU A 376 -15.51 -24.82 19.64
C GLU A 376 -15.56 -23.48 20.40
N LEU A 377 -16.55 -22.63 20.10
CA LEU A 377 -16.80 -21.40 20.83
C LEU A 377 -17.16 -21.65 22.29
N VAL A 378 -17.99 -22.65 22.58
CA VAL A 378 -18.34 -23.05 23.96
C VAL A 378 -17.09 -23.53 24.71
N GLY A 379 -16.21 -24.28 24.03
CA GLY A 379 -14.94 -24.74 24.60
C GLY A 379 -13.88 -23.64 24.79
N ASN A 380 -13.95 -22.55 24.02
CA ASN A 380 -12.97 -21.46 24.02
C ASN A 380 -13.62 -20.08 23.85
N ALA A 381 -14.56 -19.74 24.74
CA ALA A 381 -15.31 -18.48 24.66
C ALA A 381 -14.44 -17.22 24.86
N ALA A 382 -13.20 -17.40 25.33
CA ALA A 382 -12.22 -16.32 25.52
C ALA A 382 -11.57 -15.85 24.21
N ASP A 383 -11.66 -16.65 23.13
CA ASP A 383 -11.17 -16.27 21.80
C ASP A 383 -12.29 -16.41 20.75
N PRO A 384 -13.25 -15.47 20.73
CA PRO A 384 -14.38 -15.54 19.82
C PRO A 384 -13.99 -15.42 18.33
N LEU A 385 -12.83 -14.83 18.01
CA LEU A 385 -12.40 -14.69 16.62
C LEU A 385 -11.93 -16.01 15.99
N ALA A 386 -11.53 -17.00 16.79
CA ALA A 386 -11.11 -18.32 16.29
C ALA A 386 -12.22 -19.03 15.48
N VAL A 387 -13.49 -18.73 15.79
CA VAL A 387 -14.66 -19.38 15.17
C VAL A 387 -15.37 -18.51 14.13
N ILE A 388 -14.91 -17.27 13.93
CA ILE A 388 -15.52 -16.28 13.02
C ILE A 388 -14.72 -16.23 11.71
N ASP A 389 -15.05 -17.15 10.81
CA ASP A 389 -14.53 -17.12 9.45
C ASP A 389 -15.30 -16.12 8.56
N ASP A 390 -14.74 -15.80 7.38
CA ASP A 390 -15.40 -14.90 6.43
C ASP A 390 -16.71 -15.46 5.88
N THR A 391 -16.84 -16.78 5.78
CA THR A 391 -18.06 -17.41 5.24
C THR A 391 -19.23 -17.22 6.20
N TYR A 392 -18.96 -17.28 7.50
CA TYR A 392 -19.89 -16.99 8.56
C TYR A 392 -20.27 -15.50 8.55
N LEU A 393 -19.29 -14.60 8.50
CA LEU A 393 -19.57 -13.16 8.45
C LEU A 393 -20.34 -12.77 7.19
N ASP A 394 -20.03 -13.35 6.04
CA ASP A 394 -20.78 -13.09 4.81
C ASP A 394 -22.24 -13.52 4.94
N ARG A 395 -22.50 -14.66 5.58
CA ARG A 395 -23.86 -15.15 5.84
C ARG A 395 -24.59 -14.28 6.87
N LEU A 396 -23.91 -13.88 7.94
CA LEU A 396 -24.47 -12.99 8.95
C LEU A 396 -24.81 -11.63 8.35
N LEU A 397 -23.83 -10.95 7.76
CA LEU A 397 -23.97 -9.58 7.26
C LEU A 397 -24.91 -9.49 6.05
N SER A 398 -25.18 -10.60 5.36
CA SER A 398 -26.19 -10.67 4.30
C SER A 398 -27.64 -10.83 4.78
N SER A 399 -27.85 -11.13 6.06
CA SER A 399 -29.19 -11.31 6.62
C SER A 399 -29.86 -10.01 7.09
N GLY A 400 -29.12 -8.89 7.08
CA GLY A 400 -29.63 -7.56 7.43
C GLY A 400 -28.51 -6.66 7.95
N LEU A 401 -28.71 -5.33 7.90
CA LEU A 401 -27.71 -4.37 8.39
C LEU A 401 -27.57 -4.39 9.92
N GLY A 402 -28.68 -4.55 10.64
CA GLY A 402 -28.71 -4.58 12.12
C GLY A 402 -28.45 -5.95 12.73
N ASN A 403 -28.32 -7.02 11.94
CA ASN A 403 -28.13 -8.36 12.51
C ASN A 403 -26.69 -8.58 12.96
N VAL A 404 -26.53 -8.88 14.25
CA VAL A 404 -25.25 -9.18 14.90
C VAL A 404 -25.22 -10.58 15.54
N ASP A 405 -26.22 -11.43 15.29
CA ASP A 405 -26.31 -12.84 15.73
C ASP A 405 -26.07 -13.05 17.24
N GLY A 406 -26.39 -12.07 18.09
CA GLY A 406 -26.20 -12.17 19.54
C GLY A 406 -24.74 -12.09 20.01
N TRP A 407 -23.84 -11.57 19.16
CA TRP A 407 -22.45 -11.30 19.55
C TRP A 407 -22.30 -10.07 20.43
N LEU A 408 -23.22 -9.10 20.34
CA LEU A 408 -23.14 -7.82 21.05
C LEU A 408 -24.18 -7.77 22.19
N SER A 409 -24.02 -6.83 23.12
CA SER A 409 -24.98 -6.61 24.20
C SER A 409 -26.35 -6.20 23.68
N GLN A 410 -27.38 -6.37 24.51
CA GLN A 410 -28.75 -5.98 24.14
C GLN A 410 -28.90 -4.46 23.94
N ASP A 411 -28.14 -3.65 24.68
CA ASP A 411 -28.19 -2.19 24.55
C ASP A 411 -27.53 -1.77 23.22
N VAL A 412 -26.40 -2.38 22.86
CA VAL A 412 -25.78 -2.19 21.53
C VAL A 412 -26.69 -2.66 20.41
N GLU A 413 -27.36 -3.81 20.55
CA GLU A 413 -28.35 -4.29 19.57
C GLU A 413 -29.54 -3.32 19.41
N THR A 414 -29.96 -2.68 20.50
CA THR A 414 -31.04 -1.68 20.49
C THR A 414 -30.64 -0.46 19.66
N GLU A 415 -29.41 0.04 19.80
CA GLU A 415 -28.89 1.14 18.97
C GLU A 415 -28.71 0.75 17.49
N LEU A 416 -28.49 -0.54 17.19
CA LEU A 416 -28.39 -1.05 15.83
C LEU A 416 -29.75 -1.33 15.19
N ALA A 417 -30.84 -1.42 15.97
CA ALA A 417 -32.17 -1.75 15.46
C ALA A 417 -32.68 -0.84 14.31
N PRO A 418 -32.43 0.50 14.30
CA PRO A 418 -32.80 1.37 13.19
C PRO A 418 -32.13 1.00 11.85
N LEU A 419 -31.02 0.26 11.85
CA LEU A 419 -30.40 -0.23 10.62
C LEU A 419 -31.31 -1.17 9.81
N ASN A 420 -32.31 -1.78 10.46
CA ASN A 420 -33.28 -2.63 9.78
C ASN A 420 -34.12 -1.84 8.76
N GLU A 421 -34.39 -0.57 9.03
CA GLU A 421 -35.12 0.32 8.11
C GLU A 421 -34.29 0.63 6.84
N LEU A 422 -32.96 0.61 6.95
CA LEU A 422 -32.04 0.87 5.84
C LEU A 422 -31.75 -0.38 5.00
N THR A 423 -32.15 -1.57 5.47
CA THR A 423 -31.72 -2.85 4.89
C THR A 423 -32.20 -3.05 3.45
N THR A 424 -33.44 -2.66 3.13
CA THR A 424 -33.98 -2.81 1.76
C THR A 424 -33.24 -1.92 0.76
N MET A 425 -32.96 -0.68 1.12
CA MET A 425 -32.19 0.26 0.29
C MET A 425 -30.75 -0.22 0.08
N TYR A 426 -30.13 -0.76 1.13
CA TYR A 426 -28.78 -1.33 1.03
C TYR A 426 -28.75 -2.59 0.17
N GLU A 427 -29.74 -3.48 0.29
CA GLU A 427 -29.83 -4.67 -0.56
C GLU A 427 -30.06 -4.30 -2.04
N LEU A 428 -30.76 -3.21 -2.33
CA LEU A 428 -30.83 -2.64 -3.67
C LEU A 428 -29.45 -2.20 -4.18
N LEU A 429 -28.70 -1.42 -3.39
CA LEU A 429 -27.34 -1.01 -3.73
C LEU A 429 -26.41 -2.22 -3.97
N ARG A 430 -26.48 -3.22 -3.11
CA ARG A 430 -25.70 -4.46 -3.20
C ARG A 430 -26.06 -5.29 -4.44
N ALA A 431 -27.35 -5.44 -4.71
CA ALA A 431 -27.81 -6.16 -5.90
C ALA A 431 -27.42 -5.42 -7.18
N ALA A 432 -27.46 -4.08 -7.18
CA ALA A 432 -27.01 -3.24 -8.27
C ALA A 432 -25.51 -3.45 -8.57
N ARG A 433 -24.66 -3.44 -7.53
CA ARG A 433 -23.24 -3.80 -7.65
C ARG A 433 -23.06 -5.16 -8.33
N ASN A 434 -23.64 -6.21 -7.75
CA ASN A 434 -23.45 -7.59 -8.21
C ASN A 434 -23.92 -7.76 -9.66
N TYR A 435 -25.02 -7.09 -10.03
CA TYR A 435 -25.49 -7.06 -11.40
C TYR A 435 -24.51 -6.39 -12.35
N LEU A 436 -23.99 -5.21 -12.00
CA LEU A 436 -23.08 -4.44 -12.85
C LEU A 436 -21.70 -5.11 -13.01
N ILE A 437 -21.26 -5.92 -12.04
CA ILE A 437 -20.00 -6.67 -12.09
C ILE A 437 -20.16 -7.97 -12.89
N HIS A 438 -21.17 -8.79 -12.57
CA HIS A 438 -21.25 -10.17 -13.08
C HIS A 438 -22.15 -10.34 -14.30
N VAL A 439 -23.16 -9.47 -14.48
CA VAL A 439 -24.11 -9.47 -15.61
C VAL A 439 -24.66 -10.88 -15.92
N SER A 440 -25.08 -11.61 -14.88
CA SER A 440 -25.59 -12.98 -14.97
C SER A 440 -27.11 -13.01 -14.74
N ASP A 441 -27.80 -14.06 -15.21
CA ASP A 441 -29.24 -14.22 -14.97
C ASP A 441 -29.59 -14.20 -13.47
N HIS A 442 -28.74 -14.83 -12.66
CA HIS A 442 -28.90 -14.82 -11.20
C HIS A 442 -28.77 -13.41 -10.61
N SER A 443 -27.81 -12.61 -11.06
CA SER A 443 -27.62 -11.25 -10.56
C SER A 443 -28.67 -10.26 -11.08
N VAL A 444 -29.23 -10.48 -12.27
CA VAL A 444 -30.41 -9.76 -12.77
C VAL A 444 -31.62 -10.04 -11.87
N GLU A 445 -31.87 -11.30 -11.56
CA GLU A 445 -33.05 -11.68 -10.76
C GLU A 445 -32.95 -11.16 -9.33
N ARG A 446 -31.76 -11.23 -8.73
CA ARG A 446 -31.42 -10.58 -7.46
C ARG A 446 -31.72 -9.07 -7.47
N LEU A 447 -31.35 -8.36 -8.53
CA LEU A 447 -31.60 -6.92 -8.66
C LEU A 447 -33.10 -6.63 -8.84
N ARG A 448 -33.82 -7.44 -9.61
CA ARG A 448 -35.28 -7.30 -9.75
C ARG A 448 -36.00 -7.49 -8.43
N ALA A 449 -35.65 -8.53 -7.67
CA ALA A 449 -36.21 -8.77 -6.35
C ALA A 449 -35.98 -7.57 -5.43
N ALA A 450 -34.73 -7.07 -5.34
CA ALA A 450 -34.41 -5.91 -4.51
C ALA A 450 -35.15 -4.63 -4.94
N LEU A 451 -35.34 -4.41 -6.26
CA LEU A 451 -36.14 -3.30 -6.78
C LEU A 451 -37.61 -3.44 -6.40
N VAL A 452 -38.18 -4.65 -6.45
CA VAL A 452 -39.58 -4.91 -6.05
C VAL A 452 -39.75 -4.69 -4.55
N ASP A 453 -38.86 -5.24 -3.74
CA ASP A 453 -38.90 -5.14 -2.28
C ASP A 453 -38.79 -3.68 -1.84
N HIS A 454 -37.86 -2.92 -2.42
CA HIS A 454 -37.73 -1.50 -2.10
C HIS A 454 -38.86 -0.64 -2.68
N ALA A 455 -39.40 -1.00 -3.86
CA ALA A 455 -40.54 -0.30 -4.45
C ALA A 455 -41.86 -0.47 -3.65
N ALA A 456 -41.93 -1.46 -2.76
CA ALA A 456 -43.02 -1.58 -1.79
C ALA A 456 -42.95 -0.51 -0.70
N VAL A 457 -41.75 0.02 -0.42
CA VAL A 457 -41.50 1.12 0.53
C VAL A 457 -41.60 2.47 -0.18
N ASP A 458 -40.93 2.63 -1.32
CA ASP A 458 -41.01 3.82 -2.17
C ASP A 458 -41.34 3.47 -3.63
N SER A 459 -42.56 3.80 -4.05
CA SER A 459 -43.05 3.58 -5.41
C SER A 459 -42.22 4.26 -6.51
N SER A 460 -41.38 5.26 -6.17
CA SER A 460 -40.47 5.94 -7.11
C SER A 460 -39.38 5.01 -7.68
N TYR A 461 -39.13 3.88 -6.99
CA TYR A 461 -38.19 2.83 -7.37
C TYR A 461 -38.80 1.72 -8.24
N ARG A 462 -40.07 1.85 -8.64
CA ARG A 462 -40.72 0.89 -9.54
C ARG A 462 -40.03 0.87 -10.92
N PHE A 463 -39.39 -0.25 -11.24
CA PHE A 463 -38.69 -0.46 -12.51
C PHE A 463 -39.51 -1.39 -13.44
N THR A 464 -40.12 -0.84 -14.49
CA THR A 464 -41.03 -1.59 -15.39
C THR A 464 -40.38 -2.07 -16.69
N ARG A 465 -39.13 -1.67 -16.96
CA ARG A 465 -38.42 -2.00 -18.20
C ARG A 465 -37.61 -3.29 -18.06
N THR A 466 -37.16 -3.84 -19.18
CA THR A 466 -36.16 -4.91 -19.16
C THR A 466 -34.86 -4.37 -18.55
N VAL A 467 -34.40 -5.02 -17.47
CA VAL A 467 -33.16 -4.66 -16.78
C VAL A 467 -31.96 -5.02 -17.66
N THR A 468 -31.31 -3.99 -18.19
CA THR A 468 -29.99 -4.06 -18.84
C THR A 468 -29.03 -3.12 -18.10
N PRO A 469 -27.69 -3.29 -18.17
CA PRO A 469 -26.78 -2.41 -17.43
C PRO A 469 -26.98 -0.95 -17.82
N THR A 470 -27.13 -0.67 -19.12
CA THR A 470 -27.37 0.68 -19.65
C THR A 470 -28.72 1.25 -19.22
N THR A 471 -29.81 0.46 -19.27
CA THR A 471 -31.14 0.95 -18.89
C THR A 471 -31.23 1.21 -17.38
N PHE A 472 -30.60 0.38 -16.56
CA PHE A 472 -30.52 0.55 -15.12
C PHE A 472 -29.67 1.78 -14.73
N ILE A 473 -28.46 1.92 -15.29
CA ILE A 473 -27.59 3.07 -15.04
C ILE A 473 -28.29 4.38 -15.39
N ARG A 474 -28.92 4.45 -16.56
CA ARG A 474 -29.65 5.65 -16.99
C ARG A 474 -30.87 5.95 -16.13
N TRP A 475 -31.52 4.91 -15.60
CA TRP A 475 -32.64 5.09 -14.68
C TRP A 475 -32.19 5.61 -13.31
N MET A 476 -31.01 5.19 -12.84
CA MET A 476 -30.36 5.72 -11.64
C MET A 476 -29.92 7.19 -11.83
N ALA A 477 -29.39 7.51 -13.02
CA ALA A 477 -28.98 8.87 -13.39
C ALA A 477 -30.15 9.83 -13.69
N ALA A 478 -31.34 9.31 -13.95
CA ALA A 478 -32.50 10.13 -14.31
C ALA A 478 -32.93 11.06 -13.16
N SER A 479 -33.66 12.12 -13.51
CA SER A 479 -34.12 13.15 -12.55
C SER A 479 -32.95 13.74 -11.76
N ASP A 480 -31.89 14.13 -12.47
CA ASP A 480 -30.67 14.69 -11.88
C ASP A 480 -30.01 13.74 -10.85
N GLY A 481 -30.11 12.42 -11.04
CA GLY A 481 -29.52 11.44 -10.13
C GLY A 481 -30.18 11.39 -8.74
N ALA A 482 -31.42 11.86 -8.57
CA ALA A 482 -32.11 11.82 -7.27
C ALA A 482 -32.08 10.42 -6.62
N ARG A 483 -32.39 9.37 -7.41
CA ARG A 483 -32.33 7.97 -6.93
C ARG A 483 -30.93 7.53 -6.57
N LEU A 484 -29.93 7.96 -7.35
CA LEU A 484 -28.54 7.65 -7.08
C LEU A 484 -28.10 8.24 -5.74
N ARG A 485 -28.37 9.54 -5.52
CA ARG A 485 -28.04 10.24 -4.27
C ARG A 485 -28.67 9.55 -3.06
N GLU A 486 -29.94 9.17 -3.16
CA GLU A 486 -30.64 8.49 -2.08
C GLU A 486 -30.09 7.08 -1.79
N VAL A 487 -29.83 6.29 -2.85
CA VAL A 487 -29.25 4.95 -2.72
C VAL A 487 -27.86 4.99 -2.06
N VAL A 488 -27.02 5.98 -2.40
CA VAL A 488 -25.67 6.06 -1.82
C VAL A 488 -25.64 6.69 -0.43
N GLU A 489 -26.69 7.40 -0.02
CA GLU A 489 -26.84 7.97 1.33
C GLU A 489 -27.07 6.88 2.40
N VAL A 490 -27.46 5.66 2.00
CA VAL A 490 -27.68 4.55 2.93
C VAL A 490 -26.43 4.19 3.74
N ILE A 491 -25.24 4.27 3.13
CA ILE A 491 -23.98 3.86 3.76
C ILE A 491 -23.53 4.85 4.86
N PRO A 492 -23.49 6.17 4.63
CA PRO A 492 -23.19 7.14 5.69
C PRO A 492 -24.22 7.10 6.82
N LYS A 493 -25.50 6.89 6.52
CA LYS A 493 -26.53 6.69 7.55
C LYS A 493 -26.26 5.44 8.39
N ALA A 494 -25.92 4.33 7.74
CA ALA A 494 -25.56 3.09 8.44
C ALA A 494 -24.34 3.28 9.35
N TRP A 495 -23.26 3.88 8.85
CA TRP A 495 -22.08 4.15 9.66
C TRP A 495 -22.33 5.10 10.83
N SER A 496 -23.23 6.08 10.66
CA SER A 496 -23.60 6.99 11.74
C SER A 496 -24.29 6.24 12.90
N LEU A 497 -25.21 5.32 12.59
CA LEU A 497 -25.85 4.47 13.59
C LEU A 497 -24.87 3.50 14.24
N MET A 498 -23.97 2.91 13.45
CA MET A 498 -22.93 2.02 13.96
C MET A 498 -21.99 2.76 14.92
N ALA A 499 -21.63 4.02 14.64
CA ALA A 499 -20.82 4.84 15.55
C ALA A 499 -21.52 5.16 16.89
N ILE A 500 -22.86 5.30 16.89
CA ILE A 500 -23.63 5.44 18.14
C ILE A 500 -23.54 4.14 18.95
N ALA A 501 -23.73 2.99 18.30
CA ALA A 501 -23.63 1.68 18.92
C ALA A 501 -22.22 1.41 19.50
N GLU A 502 -21.16 1.89 18.86
CA GLU A 502 -19.80 1.87 19.42
C GLU A 502 -19.71 2.67 20.71
N GLY A 503 -20.29 3.87 20.74
CA GLY A 503 -20.31 4.73 21.93
C GLY A 503 -20.98 4.06 23.13
N VAL A 504 -22.07 3.31 22.90
CA VAL A 504 -22.74 2.52 23.94
C VAL A 504 -21.84 1.40 24.45
N LEU A 505 -21.20 0.65 23.55
CA LEU A 505 -20.28 -0.42 23.94
C LEU A 505 -19.15 0.11 24.84
N PHE A 506 -18.57 1.27 24.52
CA PHE A 506 -17.53 1.89 25.36
C PHE A 506 -18.04 2.35 26.72
N ALA A 507 -19.28 2.86 26.77
CA ALA A 507 -19.90 3.28 28.02
C ALA A 507 -20.14 2.08 28.96
N GLU A 508 -20.58 0.94 28.41
CA GLU A 508 -20.73 -0.32 29.15
C GLU A 508 -19.40 -0.80 29.74
N GLN A 509 -18.29 -0.65 29.01
CA GLN A 509 -16.96 -1.07 29.46
C GLN A 509 -16.33 -0.15 30.51
N SER A 510 -16.80 1.09 30.58
CA SER A 510 -16.29 2.11 31.51
C SER A 510 -17.09 2.16 32.83
N SER A 511 -18.19 1.40 32.91
CA SER A 511 -19.09 1.28 34.06
C SER A 511 -18.78 0.02 34.86
#